data_AF-A0A356Z6C6-F1
#
_entry.id   AF-A0A356Z6C6-F1
#
_cell.length_a   1.000
_cell.length_b   1.000
_cell.length_c   1.000
_cell.angle_alpha   90.00
_cell.angle_beta   90.00
_cell.angle_gamma   90.00
#
_symmetry.space_group_name_H-M   'P 1'
#
loop_
_entity.id
_entity.type
_entity.pdbx_description
1 polymer ?
#
loop_
_entity_poly.entity_id
_entity_poly.type
_entity_poly.pdbx_seq_one_letter_code
_entity_poly.pdbx_strand_id
1 'polypeptide(L)' 'AGKTTLFNLVTGMYVPTAGELLFKGQRLNQMPPYNIARLGIGRTFQNIR' A
#
# COMPACT_ATOMS: atom_id res chain seq x y z
N ALA A 1 2.83 -8.46 15.27
CA ALA A 1 3.17 -9.30 14.11
C ALA A 1 3.26 -8.54 12.76
N GLY A 2 3.12 -7.20 12.68
CA GLY A 2 3.44 -6.43 11.46
C GLY A 2 2.49 -6.53 10.26
N LYS A 3 1.49 -7.41 10.30
CA LYS A 3 0.52 -7.62 9.20
C LYS A 3 -0.15 -6.32 8.75
N THR A 4 -0.71 -5.54 9.68
CA THR A 4 -1.35 -4.25 9.36
C THR A 4 -0.36 -3.26 8.76
N THR A 5 0.89 -3.25 9.22
CA THR A 5 1.96 -2.42 8.67
C THR A 5 2.21 -2.74 7.20
N LEU A 6 2.29 -4.03 6.85
CA LEU A 6 2.44 -4.46 5.46
C LEU A 6 1.30 -3.96 4.58
N PHE A 7 0.04 -4.13 5.02
CA PHE A 7 -1.10 -3.63 4.26
C PHE A 7 -1.06 -2.11 4.09
N ASN A 8 -0.71 -1.37 5.13
CA ASN A 8 -0.59 0.08 5.06
C ASN A 8 0.51 0.53 4.09
N LEU A 9 1.63 -0.19 4.02
CA LEU A 9 2.70 0.08 3.05
C LEU A 9 2.24 -0.20 1.61
N VAL A 10 1.59 -1.34 1.36
CA VAL A 10 1.08 -1.70 0.03
C VAL A 10 0.02 -0.72 -0.46
N THR A 11 -0.81 -0.18 0.44
CA THR A 11 -1.84 0.83 0.08
C THR A 11 -1.34 2.28 0.13
N GLY A 12 -0.05 2.52 0.38
CA GLY A 12 0.52 3.88 0.47
C GLY A 12 0.02 4.72 1.64
N MET A 13 -0.54 4.09 2.68
CA MET A 13 -0.88 4.77 3.93
C MET A 13 0.38 5.11 4.74
N TYR A 14 1.43 4.29 4.60
CA TYR A 14 2.74 4.55 5.14
C TYR A 14 3.79 4.60 4.02
N VAL A 15 4.78 5.46 4.19
CA VAL A 15 5.97 5.48 3.35
C VAL A 15 7.02 4.56 3.98
N PRO A 16 7.61 3.61 3.22
CA PRO A 16 8.69 2.79 3.75
C PRO A 16 9.90 3.66 4.12
N THR A 17 10.48 3.43 5.29
CA THR A 17 11.69 4.14 5.76
C THR A 17 12.91 3.84 4.89
N ALA A 18 12.98 2.64 4.32
CA ALA A 18 14.02 2.21 3.38
C ALA A 18 13.47 1.14 2.43
N GLY A 19 14.16 0.96 1.30
CA GLY A 19 13.78 0.00 0.26
C GLY A 19 12.69 0.50 -0.68
N GLU A 20 12.26 -0.38 -1.58
CA GLU A 20 11.31 -0.05 -2.64
C GLU A 20 10.14 -1.02 -2.67
N LEU A 21 8.98 -0.48 -2.99
CA LEU A 21 7.73 -1.20 -3.13
C LEU A 21 7.33 -1.13 -4.59
N LEU A 22 7.36 -2.26 -5.29
CA LEU A 22 7.13 -2.37 -6.72
C LEU A 22 5.86 -3.18 -6.97
N PHE A 23 4.99 -2.68 -7.85
CA PHE A 23 3.84 -3.41 -8.35
C PHE A 23 3.83 -3.34 -9.86
N LYS A 24 3.88 -4.50 -10.53
CA LYS A 24 3.95 -4.61 -12.00
C LYS A 24 5.09 -3.76 -12.61
N GLY A 25 6.24 -3.72 -11.95
CA GLY A 25 7.39 -2.90 -12.37
C GLY A 25 7.26 -1.40 -12.07
N GLN A 26 6.13 -0.94 -11.54
CA GLN A 26 5.92 0.45 -11.13
C GLN A 26 6.22 0.62 -9.64
N ARG A 27 7.08 1.60 -9.32
CA ARG A 27 7.41 1.95 -7.94
C ARG A 27 6.23 2.66 -7.28
N LEU A 28 5.78 2.18 -6.12
CA LEU A 28 4.65 2.70 -5.35
C LEU A 28 5.06 3.66 -4.23
N ASN A 29 6.35 3.76 -3.89
CA ASN A 29 6.83 4.63 -2.81
C ASN A 29 6.32 6.07 -3.02
N GLN A 30 5.84 6.68 -1.93
CA GLN A 30 5.32 8.06 -1.92
C GLN A 30 4.13 8.31 -2.85
N MET A 31 3.56 7.28 -3.49
CA MET A 31 2.31 7.44 -4.22
C MET A 31 1.16 7.61 -3.24
N PRO A 32 0.28 8.58 -3.45
CA PRO A 32 -0.90 8.73 -2.63
C PRO A 32 -1.84 7.52 -2.84
N PRO A 33 -2.59 7.09 -1.81
CA PRO A 33 -3.43 5.89 -1.87
C PRO A 33 -4.41 5.85 -3.05
N TYR A 34 -4.97 7.00 -3.45
CA TYR A 34 -5.91 7.07 -4.57
C TYR A 34 -5.25 6.76 -5.92
N ASN A 35 -3.95 7.02 -6.09
CA ASN A 35 -3.22 6.62 -7.29
C ASN A 35 -2.92 5.13 -7.27
N ILE A 36 -2.56 4.58 -6.10
CA ILE A 36 -2.34 3.14 -5.93
C ILE A 36 -3.64 2.36 -6.21
N ALA A 37 -4.79 2.86 -5.76
CA ALA A 37 -6.09 2.27 -6.05
C ALA A 37 -6.40 2.22 -7.55
N ARG A 38 -6.05 3.27 -8.31
CA ARG A 38 -6.19 3.31 -9.78
C ARG A 38 -5.31 2.29 -10.51
N LEU A 39 -4.26 1.77 -9.88
CA LEU A 39 -3.44 0.68 -10.42
C LEU A 39 -4.09 -0.71 -10.23
N GLY A 40 -5.25 -0.78 -9.56
CA GLY A 40 -6.00 -2.00 -9.31
C GLY A 40 -5.74 -2.63 -7.94
N ILE A 41 -5.12 -1.91 -7.00
CA ILE A 41 -4.91 -2.38 -5.62
C ILE A 41 -6.05 -1.87 -4.74
N GLY A 42 -6.95 -2.78 -4.34
CA GLY A 42 -8.01 -2.52 -3.36
C GLY A 42 -7.68 -3.13 -2.00
N ARG A 43 -8.13 -2.48 -0.91
CA ARG A 43 -8.03 -3.01 0.45
C ARG A 43 -9.42 -3.15 1.06
N THR A 44 -9.69 -4.34 1.61
CA THR A 44 -10.83 -4.57 2.51
C THR A 44 -10.37 -4.48 3.97
N PHE A 45 -11.27 -4.11 4.86
CA PHE A 45 -11.01 -4.08 6.30
C PHE A 45 -11.62 -5.32 6.95
N GLN A 46 -10.85 -5.97 7.84
CA GLN A 46 -11.32 -7.19 8.51
C GLN A 46 -12.52 -6.92 9.43
N ASN A 47 -12.61 -5.72 10.00
CA ASN A 47 -13.79 -5.25 10.71
C ASN A 47 -14.47 -4.17 9.88
N ILE A 48 -15.50 -4.58 9.17
CA ILE A 48 -16.53 -3.69 8.62
C ILE A 48 -17.67 -3.79 9.64
N ARG A 49 -17.66 -2.91 10.65
CA ARG A 49 -18.82 -2.72 11.54
C ARG A 49 -19.50 -1.43 11.14
#